data_AF-A0A4R0JNS3-F1
#
_entry.id   AF-A0A4R0JNS3-F1
#
_cell.length_a   1.000
_cell.length_b   1.000
_cell.length_c   1.000
_cell.angle_alpha   90.00
_cell.angle_beta   90.00
_cell.angle_gamma   90.00
#
_symmetry.space_group_name_H-M   'P 1'
#
loop_
_entity.id
_entity.type
_entity.pdbx_description
1 polymer ?
#
loop_
_entity_poly.entity_id
_entity_poly.type
_entity_poly.pdbx_seq_one_letter_code
_entity_poly.pdbx_strand_id
1 'polypeptide(L)'
;MSAHNSGDQSRPDVEWVRLWDGRHWPGRVRGGLPEFRFGQAPSGLSTRRQLRERGLSRGGQEPFARLTWKRDQRFAWLYVDERARTKRTPSDKQLAAVNKALAARKVCAACGPVDHFVRTTDRLCGDCHAAGVTPSEGGTAGWRTVQAWQDENADDDTEHNARTNASAAAKRAAAALTRTADRIDSPPHGRIRPRAMRS
;
A
#
# COMPACT_ATOMS: atom_id res chain seq x y z
N MET A 1 -64.00 0.04 22.37
CA MET A 1 -62.78 -0.72 22.06
C MET A 1 -62.86 -1.14 20.59
N SER A 2 -62.29 -0.35 19.68
CA SER A 2 -62.18 -0.75 18.27
C SER A 2 -60.75 -0.52 17.83
N ALA A 3 -60.12 -1.62 17.43
CA ALA A 3 -58.71 -1.74 17.11
C ALA A 3 -58.34 -0.87 15.90
N HIS A 4 -57.27 -0.08 16.04
CA HIS A 4 -56.61 0.55 14.90
C HIS A 4 -55.90 -0.53 14.10
N ASN A 5 -56.47 -0.88 12.95
CA ASN A 5 -55.84 -1.77 11.98
C ASN A 5 -54.80 -0.96 11.20
N SER A 6 -53.59 -0.84 11.73
CA SER A 6 -52.43 -0.25 11.04
C SER A 6 -51.88 -1.25 10.02
N GLY A 7 -52.64 -1.47 8.95
CA GLY A 7 -52.22 -2.23 7.79
C GLY A 7 -52.03 -1.30 6.59
N ASP A 8 -50.88 -0.64 6.49
CA ASP A 8 -50.38 -0.20 5.18
C ASP A 8 -48.99 -0.80 4.96
N GLN A 9 -49.02 -2.05 4.51
CA GLN A 9 -47.87 -2.75 3.98
C GLN A 9 -47.68 -2.29 2.53
N SER A 10 -47.17 -1.07 2.32
CA SER A 10 -46.82 -0.61 0.98
C SER A 10 -45.66 -1.48 0.47
N ARG A 11 -46.01 -2.49 -0.35
CA ARG A 11 -45.05 -3.28 -1.13
C ARG A 11 -44.23 -2.27 -1.92
N PRO A 12 -42.91 -2.13 -1.69
CA PRO A 12 -42.24 -1.02 -2.31
C PRO A 12 -42.04 -1.42 -3.77
N ASP A 13 -42.69 -0.66 -4.63
CA ASP A 13 -42.78 -0.88 -6.06
C ASP A 13 -41.39 -1.20 -6.60
N VAL A 14 -41.34 -2.23 -7.44
CA VAL A 14 -40.15 -2.49 -8.24
C VAL A 14 -40.11 -1.38 -9.27
N GLU A 15 -39.27 -0.38 -9.03
CA GLU A 15 -39.06 0.72 -9.95
C GLU A 15 -38.02 0.29 -10.99
N TRP A 16 -38.27 0.63 -12.26
CA TRP A 16 -37.34 0.38 -13.34
C TRP A 16 -36.30 1.51 -13.38
N VAL A 17 -35.15 1.27 -12.74
CA VAL A 17 -34.05 2.24 -12.71
C VAL A 17 -33.22 2.15 -13.99
N ARG A 18 -32.85 3.31 -14.55
CA ARG A 18 -31.95 3.39 -15.71
C ARG A 18 -30.49 3.34 -15.24
N LEU A 19 -29.73 2.40 -15.79
CA LEU A 19 -28.31 2.19 -15.53
C LEU A 19 -27.43 3.17 -16.33
N TRP A 20 -26.13 3.20 -16.03
CA TRP A 20 -25.14 4.07 -16.69
C TRP A 20 -24.97 3.77 -18.18
N ASP A 21 -25.27 2.54 -18.60
CA ASP A 21 -25.16 2.04 -19.97
C ASP A 21 -26.51 2.07 -20.72
N GLY A 22 -27.54 2.65 -20.11
CA GLY A 22 -28.88 2.78 -20.69
C GLY A 22 -29.79 1.57 -20.51
N ARG A 23 -29.32 0.45 -19.92
CA ARG A 23 -30.19 -0.67 -19.55
C ARG A 23 -31.18 -0.23 -18.45
N HIS A 24 -32.36 -0.84 -18.43
CA HIS A 24 -33.28 -0.72 -17.30
C HIS A 24 -33.19 -1.96 -16.43
N TRP A 25 -33.22 -1.78 -15.11
CA TRP A 25 -33.11 -2.88 -14.16
C TRP A 25 -34.11 -2.71 -13.01
N PRO A 26 -34.70 -3.80 -12.49
CA PRO A 26 -35.58 -3.73 -11.33
C PRO A 26 -34.79 -3.30 -10.09
N GLY A 27 -35.23 -2.22 -9.47
CA GLY A 27 -34.60 -1.66 -8.28
C GLY A 27 -35.52 -0.73 -7.53
N ARG A 28 -34.94 0.10 -6.68
CA ARG A 28 -35.63 1.18 -5.98
C ARG A 28 -34.81 2.44 -6.11
N VAL A 29 -35.42 3.60 -6.00
CA VAL A 29 -34.66 4.85 -5.85
C VAL A 29 -34.74 5.29 -4.40
N ARG A 30 -33.58 5.56 -3.80
CA ARG A 30 -33.50 6.19 -2.48
C ARG A 30 -32.51 7.35 -2.50
N GLY A 31 -32.98 8.54 -2.13
CA GLY A 31 -32.14 9.74 -2.10
C GLY A 31 -31.55 10.10 -3.46
N GLY A 32 -32.31 9.85 -4.54
CA GLY A 32 -31.88 10.12 -5.92
C GLY A 32 -30.90 9.10 -6.51
N LEU A 33 -30.52 8.06 -5.77
CA LEU A 33 -29.66 6.99 -6.26
C LEU A 33 -30.43 5.67 -6.38
N PRO A 34 -30.17 4.87 -7.43
CA PRO A 34 -30.60 3.49 -7.50
C PRO A 34 -30.13 2.67 -6.28
N GLU A 35 -31.00 1.81 -5.79
CA GLU A 35 -30.80 0.92 -4.67
C GLU A 35 -31.20 -0.50 -5.06
N PHE A 36 -30.29 -1.44 -4.82
CA PHE A 36 -30.46 -2.86 -5.09
C PHE A 36 -30.32 -3.65 -3.79
N ARG A 37 -31.10 -4.72 -3.66
CA ARG A 37 -30.93 -5.67 -2.56
C ARG A 37 -29.75 -6.60 -2.83
N PHE A 38 -29.28 -7.26 -1.78
CA PHE A 38 -28.27 -8.31 -1.91
C PHE A 38 -28.64 -9.35 -2.98
N GLY A 39 -27.72 -9.59 -3.91
CA GLY A 39 -27.92 -10.51 -5.03
C GLY A 39 -28.76 -9.97 -6.20
N GLN A 40 -29.31 -8.75 -6.10
CA GLN A 40 -30.13 -8.13 -7.15
C GLN A 40 -29.40 -7.06 -7.96
N ALA A 41 -28.15 -6.73 -7.61
CA ALA A 41 -27.39 -5.73 -8.36
C ALA A 41 -27.01 -6.27 -9.75
N PRO A 42 -27.18 -5.48 -10.82
CA PRO A 42 -26.81 -5.89 -12.17
C PRO A 42 -25.29 -6.03 -12.34
N SER A 43 -24.88 -6.79 -13.36
CA SER A 43 -23.49 -6.90 -13.77
C SER A 43 -22.93 -5.56 -14.25
N GLY A 44 -21.64 -5.31 -13.98
CA GLY A 44 -20.96 -4.05 -14.30
C GLY A 44 -20.96 -3.04 -13.15
N LEU A 45 -21.58 -3.38 -12.02
CA LEU A 45 -21.44 -2.66 -10.76
C LEU A 45 -20.66 -3.49 -9.75
N SER A 46 -19.67 -2.87 -9.11
CA SER A 46 -18.91 -3.48 -8.03
C SER A 46 -18.83 -2.58 -6.80
N THR A 47 -18.81 -3.22 -5.64
CA THR A 47 -18.45 -2.55 -4.39
C THR A 47 -16.98 -2.15 -4.38
N ARG A 48 -16.61 -1.19 -3.53
CA ARG A 48 -15.20 -0.79 -3.35
C ARG A 48 -14.29 -1.98 -2.98
N ARG A 49 -14.81 -2.96 -2.24
CA ARG A 49 -14.06 -4.18 -1.88
C ARG A 49 -13.81 -5.07 -3.09
N GLN A 50 -14.84 -5.33 -3.89
CA GLN A 50 -14.73 -6.12 -5.13
C GLN A 50 -13.78 -5.47 -6.14
N LEU A 51 -13.81 -4.14 -6.29
CA LEU A 51 -12.82 -3.43 -7.11
C LEU A 51 -11.40 -3.64 -6.60
N ARG A 52 -11.18 -3.55 -5.29
CA ARG A 52 -9.85 -3.74 -4.68
C ARG A 52 -9.33 -5.16 -4.88
N GLU A 53 -10.19 -6.18 -4.80
CA GLU A 53 -9.84 -7.58 -5.08
C GLU A 53 -9.36 -7.77 -6.53
N ARG A 54 -9.91 -6.98 -7.47
CA ARG A 54 -9.49 -6.96 -8.88
C ARG A 54 -8.31 -6.03 -9.17
N GLY A 55 -7.65 -5.46 -8.16
CA GLY A 55 -6.57 -4.48 -8.35
C GLY A 55 -7.03 -3.13 -8.91
N LEU A 56 -8.34 -2.86 -8.86
CA LEU A 56 -8.95 -1.62 -9.34
C LEU A 56 -9.26 -0.65 -8.18
N SER A 57 -9.39 0.61 -8.55
CA SER A 57 -9.81 1.72 -7.71
C SER A 57 -11.02 2.41 -8.34
N ARG A 58 -11.77 3.17 -7.54
CA ARG A 58 -12.98 3.88 -8.00
C ARG A 58 -12.71 4.93 -9.09
N GLY A 59 -11.44 5.27 -9.36
CA GLY A 59 -11.10 6.23 -10.41
C GLY A 59 -11.59 7.67 -10.18
N GLY A 60 -12.01 8.01 -8.95
CA GLY A 60 -12.55 9.33 -8.61
C GLY A 60 -14.05 9.50 -8.88
N GLN A 61 -14.75 8.45 -9.32
CA GLN A 61 -16.19 8.53 -9.57
C GLN A 61 -17.02 8.58 -8.28
N GLU A 62 -18.12 9.33 -8.34
CA GLU A 62 -19.19 9.27 -7.34
C GLU A 62 -19.90 7.91 -7.36
N PRO A 63 -20.49 7.46 -6.24
CA PRO A 63 -21.31 6.24 -6.21
C PRO A 63 -22.45 6.30 -7.23
N PHE A 64 -22.64 5.23 -8.00
CA PHE A 64 -23.77 5.12 -8.91
C PHE A 64 -25.03 4.61 -8.20
N ALA A 65 -24.87 3.62 -7.32
CA ALA A 65 -25.99 2.96 -6.66
C ALA A 65 -25.64 2.51 -5.24
N ARG A 66 -26.64 2.09 -4.49
CA ARG A 66 -26.53 1.53 -3.15
C ARG A 66 -26.92 0.06 -3.15
N LEU A 67 -26.10 -0.79 -2.53
CA LEU A 67 -26.44 -2.17 -2.25
C LEU A 67 -26.87 -2.28 -0.78
N THR A 68 -28.09 -2.71 -0.48
CA THR A 68 -28.57 -2.90 0.91
C THR A 68 -28.81 -4.35 1.26
N TRP A 69 -28.58 -4.68 2.53
CA TRP A 69 -28.86 -6.00 3.09
C TRP A 69 -29.13 -5.93 4.59
N LYS A 70 -29.50 -7.09 5.18
CA LYS A 70 -29.97 -7.19 6.57
C LYS A 70 -31.10 -6.20 6.87
N ARG A 71 -32.19 -6.23 6.09
CA ARG A 71 -33.35 -5.32 6.26
C ARG A 71 -32.94 -3.85 6.28
N ASP A 72 -32.13 -3.44 5.30
CA ASP A 72 -31.61 -2.08 5.13
C ASP A 72 -30.72 -1.54 6.28
N GLN A 73 -30.26 -2.41 7.21
CA GLN A 73 -29.35 -2.03 8.29
C GLN A 73 -27.90 -1.88 7.83
N ARG A 74 -27.54 -2.49 6.70
CA ARG A 74 -26.20 -2.41 6.13
C ARG A 74 -26.29 -2.04 4.67
N PHE A 75 -25.33 -1.23 4.23
CA PHE A 75 -25.23 -0.84 2.84
C PHE A 75 -23.78 -0.76 2.37
N ALA A 76 -23.61 -0.82 1.05
CA ALA A 76 -22.35 -0.59 0.36
C ALA A 76 -22.60 0.25 -0.88
N TRP A 77 -21.65 1.11 -1.21
CA TRP A 77 -21.68 1.86 -2.47
C TRP A 77 -21.26 0.97 -3.63
N LEU A 78 -22.02 1.08 -4.71
CA LEU A 78 -21.76 0.46 -6.00
C LEU A 78 -21.18 1.48 -6.97
N TYR A 79 -20.17 1.03 -7.69
CA TYR A 79 -19.38 1.81 -8.63
C TYR A 79 -19.39 1.12 -9.98
N VAL A 80 -19.37 1.91 -11.06
CA VAL A 80 -19.32 1.38 -12.42
C VAL A 80 -17.93 0.84 -12.70
N ASP A 81 -17.87 -0.42 -13.12
CA ASP A 81 -16.61 -1.14 -13.39
C ASP A 81 -15.82 -0.50 -14.54
N GLU A 82 -16.51 -0.07 -15.61
CA GLU A 82 -15.88 0.57 -16.80
C GLU A 82 -15.17 1.89 -16.48
N ARG A 83 -15.61 2.59 -15.43
CA ARG A 83 -15.01 3.86 -14.97
C ARG A 83 -13.95 3.63 -13.89
N ALA A 84 -13.76 2.40 -13.45
CA ALA A 84 -12.72 2.06 -12.50
C ALA A 84 -11.34 2.24 -13.15
N ARG A 85 -10.35 2.54 -12.30
CA ARG A 85 -8.96 2.73 -12.76
C ARG A 85 -8.06 1.78 -12.01
N THR A 86 -7.02 1.28 -12.67
CA THR A 86 -5.97 0.49 -12.02
C THR A 86 -5.48 1.20 -10.76
N LYS A 87 -5.43 0.45 -9.66
CA LYS A 87 -4.94 0.98 -8.39
C LYS A 87 -3.48 1.40 -8.56
N ARG A 88 -3.14 2.61 -8.14
CA ARG A 88 -1.75 3.08 -8.12
C ARG A 88 -0.91 2.25 -7.15
N THR A 89 0.24 1.77 -7.60
CA THR A 89 1.26 1.17 -6.75
C THR A 89 2.10 2.29 -6.13
N PRO A 90 2.21 2.36 -4.80
CA PRO A 90 3.09 3.33 -4.15
C PRO A 90 4.55 3.05 -4.52
N SER A 91 5.37 4.09 -4.65
CA SER A 91 6.81 3.95 -4.85
C SER A 91 7.53 3.57 -3.54
N ASP A 92 8.74 3.06 -3.64
CA ASP A 92 9.55 2.66 -2.47
C ASP A 92 9.75 3.82 -1.50
N LYS A 93 10.00 5.03 -2.03
CA LYS A 93 10.10 6.26 -1.22
C LYS A 93 8.80 6.56 -0.45
N GLN A 94 7.64 6.32 -1.07
CA GLN A 94 6.35 6.51 -0.40
C GLN A 94 6.14 5.46 0.69
N LEU A 95 6.51 4.20 0.42
CA LEU A 95 6.45 3.12 1.40
C LEU A 95 7.37 3.40 2.61
N ALA A 96 8.62 3.82 2.36
CA ALA A 96 9.56 4.22 3.39
C ALA A 96 9.03 5.38 4.24
N ALA A 97 8.44 6.40 3.62
CA ALA A 97 7.81 7.51 4.33
C ALA A 97 6.63 7.06 5.21
N VAL A 98 5.79 6.14 4.71
CA VAL A 98 4.69 5.55 5.49
C VAL A 98 5.23 4.74 6.66
N ASN A 99 6.25 3.89 6.45
CA ASN A 99 6.88 3.10 7.50
C ASN A 99 7.47 3.99 8.60
N LYS A 100 8.15 5.07 8.22
CA LYS A 100 8.67 6.09 9.15
C LYS A 100 7.56 6.75 9.96
N ALA A 101 6.45 7.12 9.32
CA ALA A 101 5.29 7.68 10.00
C ALA A 101 4.64 6.68 10.96
N LEU A 102 4.52 5.41 10.57
CA LEU A 102 3.98 4.35 11.42
C LEU A 102 4.88 4.07 12.63
N ALA A 103 6.20 4.04 12.46
CA ALA A 103 7.16 3.87 13.56
C ALA A 103 7.05 5.01 14.58
N ALA A 104 6.93 6.27 14.13
CA ALA A 104 6.77 7.42 15.02
C ALA A 104 5.47 7.39 15.86
N ARG A 105 4.44 6.65 15.40
CA ARG A 105 3.19 6.43 16.15
C ARG A 105 3.33 5.34 17.21
N LYS A 106 4.44 4.63 17.27
CA LYS A 106 4.70 3.53 18.20
C LYS A 106 5.78 3.90 19.23
N VAL A 107 5.87 5.17 19.61
CA VAL A 107 6.85 5.64 20.61
C VAL A 107 6.13 6.30 21.77
N CYS A 108 6.30 5.68 22.93
CA CYS A 108 5.84 6.16 24.23
C CYS A 108 6.83 7.20 24.76
N ALA A 109 6.31 8.29 25.32
CA ALA A 109 7.12 9.36 25.91
C ALA A 109 7.82 8.94 27.21
N ALA A 110 7.38 7.85 27.86
CA ALA A 110 7.97 7.33 29.11
C ALA A 110 8.94 6.16 28.88
N CYS A 111 8.55 5.15 28.09
CA CYS A 111 9.34 3.91 27.92
C CYS A 111 9.95 3.74 26.52
N GLY A 112 9.70 4.65 25.58
CA GLY A 112 10.28 4.59 24.23
C GLY A 112 9.49 3.74 23.23
N PRO A 113 10.15 3.11 22.24
CA PRO A 113 9.48 2.34 21.19
C PRO A 113 8.70 1.13 21.73
N VAL A 114 7.51 0.90 21.17
CA VAL A 114 6.62 -0.23 21.49
C VAL A 114 6.10 -0.89 20.21
N ASP A 115 5.48 -2.07 20.31
CA ASP A 115 4.97 -2.83 19.15
C ASP A 115 3.57 -2.37 18.68
N HIS A 116 2.84 -1.65 19.54
CA HIS A 116 1.48 -1.16 19.33
C HIS A 116 1.41 0.36 19.14
N PHE A 117 0.27 0.87 18.68
CA PHE A 117 0.09 2.32 18.51
C PHE A 117 -0.12 3.02 19.85
N VAL A 118 0.64 4.10 20.04
CA VAL A 118 0.62 4.94 21.23
C VAL A 118 -0.50 5.98 21.13
N ARG A 119 -1.13 6.30 22.26
CA ARG A 119 -2.21 7.30 22.33
C ARG A 119 -1.66 8.69 21.97
N THR A 120 -2.42 9.45 21.21
CA THR A 120 -2.00 10.80 20.78
C THR A 120 -2.15 11.85 21.87
N THR A 121 -3.07 11.67 22.81
CA THR A 121 -3.44 12.68 23.81
C THR A 121 -2.33 12.92 24.84
N ASP A 122 -1.74 11.85 25.39
CA ASP A 122 -0.72 11.90 26.43
C ASP A 122 0.63 11.30 25.97
N ARG A 123 0.68 10.75 24.75
CA ARG A 123 1.87 10.10 24.19
C ARG A 123 2.37 8.92 25.02
N LEU A 124 1.47 8.24 25.73
CA LEU A 124 1.78 7.06 26.54
C LEU A 124 1.25 5.77 25.91
N CYS A 125 2.01 4.68 26.07
CA CYS A 125 1.51 3.34 25.81
C CYS A 125 0.42 2.96 26.84
N GLY A 126 -0.31 1.88 26.59
CA GLY A 126 -1.40 1.43 27.47
C GLY A 126 -0.92 1.20 28.91
N ASP A 127 0.25 0.59 29.08
CA ASP A 127 0.79 0.25 30.39
C ASP A 127 1.24 1.48 31.18
N CYS A 128 1.99 2.40 30.54
CA CYS A 128 2.43 3.64 31.21
C CYS A 128 1.25 4.56 31.54
N HIS A 129 0.22 4.57 30.69
CA HIS A 129 -1.01 5.30 30.97
C HIS A 129 -1.73 4.71 32.20
N ALA A 130 -1.89 3.38 32.24
CA ALA A 130 -2.51 2.69 33.37
C ALA A 130 -1.73 2.87 34.68
N ALA A 131 -0.40 2.94 34.60
CA ALA A 131 0.49 3.20 35.73
C ALA A 131 0.49 4.67 36.20
N GLY A 132 -0.22 5.58 35.51
CA GLY A 132 -0.31 6.99 35.91
C GLY A 132 1.00 7.77 35.76
N VAL A 133 1.90 7.31 34.88
CA VAL A 133 3.18 7.99 34.65
C VAL A 133 2.91 9.34 34.00
N THR A 134 3.48 10.41 34.56
CA THR A 134 3.51 11.71 33.89
C THR A 134 4.69 11.74 32.92
N PRO A 135 4.49 12.01 31.61
CA PRO A 135 5.59 12.19 30.69
C PRO A 135 6.48 13.33 31.19
N SER A 136 7.80 13.12 31.30
CA SER A 136 8.72 14.22 31.61
C SER A 136 8.75 15.20 30.42
N GLU A 137 8.98 16.49 30.68
CA GLU A 137 9.05 17.54 29.64
C GLU A 137 10.10 17.21 28.54
N GLY A 138 11.07 16.34 28.84
CA GLY A 138 12.07 15.80 27.90
C GLY A 138 11.58 14.67 26.98
N GLY A 139 10.36 14.14 27.16
CA GLY A 139 9.79 13.05 26.35
C GLY A 139 9.59 13.40 24.86
N THR A 140 9.68 14.69 24.50
CA THR A 140 9.71 15.14 23.11
C THR A 140 11.06 14.92 22.42
N ALA A 141 12.13 14.54 23.15
CA ALA A 141 13.39 14.09 22.55
C ALA A 141 13.31 12.69 21.92
N GLY A 142 12.17 11.98 22.05
CA GLY A 142 11.97 10.63 21.53
C GLY A 142 12.03 10.48 20.00
N TRP A 143 11.87 11.56 19.22
CA TRP A 143 11.99 11.45 17.76
C TRP A 143 13.44 11.26 17.28
N ARG A 144 14.44 11.72 18.05
CA ARG A 144 15.87 11.47 17.76
C ARG A 144 16.23 9.99 17.95
N THR A 145 15.63 9.32 18.94
CA THR A 145 15.76 7.87 19.15
C THR A 145 15.11 7.07 18.04
N VAL A 146 13.98 7.54 17.47
CA VAL A 146 13.36 6.93 16.29
C VAL A 146 14.23 7.07 15.04
N GLN A 147 14.96 8.18 14.88
CA GLN A 147 15.90 8.36 13.77
C GLN A 147 17.12 7.45 13.89
N ALA A 148 17.74 7.36 15.06
CA ALA A 148 18.87 6.45 15.27
C ALA A 148 18.50 4.99 14.96
N TRP A 149 17.29 4.55 15.37
CA TRP A 149 16.75 3.23 15.02
C TRP A 149 16.51 3.05 13.51
N GLN A 150 16.21 4.13 12.78
CA GLN A 150 16.04 4.09 11.32
C GLN A 150 17.37 4.03 10.59
N ASP A 151 18.38 4.75 11.05
CA ASP A 151 19.71 4.78 10.43
C ASP A 151 20.43 3.42 10.61
N GLU A 152 20.22 2.73 11.73
CA GLU A 152 20.70 1.35 11.96
C GLU A 152 19.97 0.29 11.09
N ASN A 153 18.77 0.61 10.58
CA ASN A 153 17.97 -0.27 9.72
C ASN A 153 17.89 0.22 8.25
N ALA A 154 18.61 1.29 7.90
CA ALA A 154 18.56 1.91 6.57
C ALA A 154 19.41 1.17 5.52
N ASP A 155 20.15 0.13 5.93
CA ASP A 155 21.08 -0.60 5.06
C ASP A 155 20.44 -1.80 4.31
N ASP A 156 19.12 -1.96 4.31
CA ASP A 156 18.44 -3.05 3.58
C ASP A 156 17.71 -2.58 2.30
N ASP A 157 18.35 -1.73 1.50
CA ASP A 157 17.98 -1.51 0.10
C ASP A 157 18.57 -2.64 -0.79
N THR A 158 18.24 -3.90 -0.46
CA THR A 158 18.80 -5.10 -1.10
C THR A 158 18.68 -5.08 -2.63
N GLU A 159 17.61 -4.53 -3.20
CA GLU A 159 17.41 -4.51 -4.66
C GLU A 159 18.24 -3.41 -5.36
N HIS A 160 18.35 -2.20 -4.78
CA HIS A 160 19.19 -1.15 -5.34
C HIS A 160 20.68 -1.51 -5.20
N ASN A 161 21.05 -2.09 -4.06
CA ASN A 161 22.40 -2.63 -3.82
C ASN A 161 22.69 -3.80 -4.77
N ALA A 162 21.76 -4.72 -5.00
CA ALA A 162 21.94 -5.82 -5.97
C ALA A 162 22.18 -5.30 -7.39
N ARG A 163 21.40 -4.32 -7.87
CA ARG A 163 21.59 -3.73 -9.21
C ARG A 163 22.92 -2.97 -9.33
N THR A 164 23.30 -2.24 -8.29
CA THR A 164 24.57 -1.50 -8.24
C THR A 164 25.77 -2.45 -8.20
N ASN A 165 25.68 -3.51 -7.40
CA ASN A 165 26.70 -4.56 -7.30
C ASN A 165 26.82 -5.36 -8.60
N ALA A 166 25.71 -5.70 -9.26
CA ALA A 166 25.72 -6.36 -10.57
C ALA A 166 26.38 -5.50 -11.65
N SER A 167 26.08 -4.19 -11.69
CA SER A 167 26.72 -3.24 -12.60
C SER A 167 28.22 -3.10 -12.34
N ALA A 168 28.63 -3.03 -11.06
CA ALA A 168 30.04 -3.00 -10.68
C ALA A 168 30.77 -4.30 -11.05
N ALA A 169 30.14 -5.47 -10.85
CA ALA A 169 30.68 -6.77 -11.24
C ALA A 169 30.87 -6.88 -12.76
N ALA A 170 29.88 -6.43 -13.54
CA ALA A 170 29.97 -6.39 -15.01
C ALA A 170 31.15 -5.52 -15.50
N LYS A 171 31.36 -4.34 -14.89
CA LYS A 171 32.50 -3.46 -15.20
C LYS A 171 33.86 -4.13 -14.90
N ARG A 172 33.97 -4.83 -13.77
CA ARG A 172 35.21 -5.56 -13.40
C ARG A 172 35.49 -6.72 -14.36
N ALA A 173 34.45 -7.45 -14.76
CA ALA A 173 34.58 -8.52 -15.75
C ALA A 173 35.05 -7.99 -17.11
N ALA A 174 34.48 -6.87 -17.57
CA ALA A 174 34.93 -6.20 -18.79
C ALA A 174 36.41 -5.79 -18.71
N ALA A 175 36.84 -5.15 -17.61
CA ALA A 175 38.24 -4.77 -17.41
C ALA A 175 39.20 -5.97 -17.27
N ALA A 176 38.72 -7.10 -16.75
CA ALA A 176 39.50 -8.35 -16.72
C ALA A 176 39.69 -8.90 -18.14
N LEU A 177 38.63 -8.94 -18.96
CA LEU A 177 38.71 -9.38 -20.36
C LEU A 177 39.67 -8.51 -21.17
N THR A 178 39.63 -7.18 -21.01
CA THR A 178 40.59 -6.26 -21.65
C THR A 178 42.03 -6.60 -21.28
N ARG A 179 42.35 -6.74 -19.98
CA ARG A 179 43.70 -7.13 -19.54
C ARG A 179 44.14 -8.50 -20.07
N THR A 180 43.19 -9.41 -20.26
CA THR A 180 43.47 -10.74 -20.79
C THR A 180 43.78 -10.66 -22.29
N ALA A 181 43.00 -9.86 -23.03
CA ALA A 181 43.24 -9.56 -24.44
C ALA A 181 44.60 -8.85 -24.64
N ASP A 182 44.91 -7.83 -23.85
CA ASP A 182 46.20 -7.13 -23.90
C ASP A 182 47.38 -8.09 -23.63
N ARG A 183 47.20 -9.07 -22.73
CA ARG A 183 48.22 -10.10 -22.47
C ARG A 183 48.38 -11.08 -23.63
N ILE A 184 47.29 -11.41 -24.33
CA ILE A 184 47.31 -12.28 -25.51
C ILE A 184 47.97 -11.55 -26.70
N ASP A 185 47.65 -10.27 -26.90
CA ASP A 185 48.19 -9.44 -27.98
C ASP A 185 49.61 -8.90 -27.68
N SER A 186 50.07 -8.99 -26.43
CA SER A 186 51.46 -8.67 -26.08
C SER A 186 52.40 -9.76 -26.61
N PRO A 187 53.30 -9.45 -27.56
CA PRO A 187 54.24 -10.44 -28.07
C PRO A 187 55.17 -10.92 -26.95
N PRO A 188 55.57 -12.20 -26.93
CA PRO A 188 56.52 -12.68 -25.94
C PRO A 188 57.85 -11.94 -26.15
N HIS A 189 58.21 -11.05 -25.23
CA HIS A 189 59.55 -10.47 -25.21
C HIS A 189 60.55 -11.56 -24.83
N GLY A 190 60.97 -12.35 -25.82
CA GLY A 190 62.07 -13.29 -25.72
C GLY A 190 63.38 -12.54 -25.53
N ARG A 191 63.82 -12.36 -24.28
CA ARG A 191 65.22 -12.06 -23.98
C ARG A 191 66.04 -13.34 -24.08
N ILE A 192 66.37 -13.75 -25.30
CA ILE A 192 67.45 -14.71 -25.52
C ILE A 192 68.75 -13.95 -25.27
N ARG A 193 69.36 -14.14 -24.08
CA ARG A 193 70.73 -13.70 -23.84
C ARG A 193 71.66 -14.67 -24.61
N PRO A 194 72.51 -14.21 -25.54
CA PRO A 194 73.48 -15.09 -26.17
C PRO A 194 74.50 -15.55 -25.12
N ARG A 195 74.63 -16.86 -24.96
CA ARG A 195 75.65 -17.51 -24.14
C ARG A 195 76.93 -17.59 -24.98
N ALA A 196 77.84 -16.64 -24.80
CA ALA A 196 79.16 -16.73 -25.43
C ALA A 196 80.00 -17.80 -24.72
N MET A 197 80.40 -18.82 -25.49
CA MET A 197 81.29 -19.92 -25.12
C MET A 197 82.70 -19.40 -24.78
N ARG A 198 83.27 -19.95 -23.71
CA ARG A 198 84.70 -19.88 -23.41
C ARG A 198 85.44 -20.86 -24.32
N SER A 199 86.43 -20.37 -25.04
CA SER A 199 87.59 -21.10 -25.55
C SER A 199 88.83 -20.26 -25.28
#